data_AF-A0A493TIT5-F1
#
_entry.id   AF-A0A493TIT5-F1
#
_cell.length_a   1.000
_cell.length_b   1.000
_cell.length_c   1.000
_cell.angle_alpha   90.00
_cell.angle_beta   90.00
_cell.angle_gamma   90.00
#
_symmetry.space_group_name_H-M   'P 1'
#
loop_
_entity.id
_entity.type
_entity.pdbx_description
1 polymer ?
#
loop_
_entity_poly.entity_id
_entity_poly.type
_entity_poly.pdbx_seq_one_letter_code
_entity_poly.pdbx_strand_id
1 'polypeptide(L)'
;LEARQTFLVESPDVTYSKDFIEAKYTYSTVHVCKENGVTKVRPCSTRFTFRTGRQVPRLGLMLVGWGGNNGTTVTAAVLANRLGLSWMTKTGRKKANYYGSLLQASTVCLGTGPTGDVYVPFRDLLPMVHPNDIVFDAPALHLHPR
;
A
#
# COMPACT_ATOMS: atom_id res chain seq x y z
N LEU A 1 15.91 1.72 -7.87
CA LEU A 1 15.10 0.73 -8.61
C LEU A 1 13.85 1.46 -9.07
N GLU A 2 13.73 1.73 -10.37
CA GLU A 2 12.49 2.31 -10.90
C GLU A 2 11.36 1.30 -10.72
N ALA A 3 10.25 1.72 -10.13
CA ALA A 3 9.05 0.89 -10.04
C ALA A 3 8.58 0.58 -11.46
N ARG A 4 8.55 -0.71 -11.82
CA ARG A 4 8.08 -1.15 -13.14
C ARG A 4 6.61 -0.75 -13.27
N GLN A 5 6.31 0.13 -14.22
CA GLN A 5 4.95 0.61 -14.43
C GLN A 5 4.14 -0.48 -15.14
N THR A 6 3.24 -1.14 -14.42
CA THR A 6 2.51 -2.33 -14.89
C THR A 6 1.26 -1.99 -15.71
N PHE A 7 0.75 -0.76 -15.59
CA PHE A 7 -0.33 -0.22 -16.41
C PHE A 7 -0.29 1.33 -16.44
N LEU A 8 -1.04 1.92 -17.38
CA LEU A 8 -1.21 3.37 -17.52
C LEU A 8 -2.70 3.69 -17.61
N VAL A 9 -3.15 4.73 -16.90
CA VAL A 9 -4.52 5.24 -17.02
C VAL A 9 -4.54 6.36 -18.05
N GLU A 10 -5.17 6.13 -19.18
CA GLU A 10 -5.42 7.15 -20.20
C GLU A 10 -6.72 7.89 -19.88
N SER A 11 -6.60 9.09 -19.31
CA SER A 11 -7.75 9.93 -18.94
C SER A 11 -7.39 11.41 -19.04
N PRO A 12 -8.31 12.28 -19.48
CA PRO A 12 -8.10 13.73 -19.47
C PRO A 12 -7.93 14.31 -18.05
N ASP A 13 -8.34 13.55 -17.03
CA ASP A 13 -8.23 13.93 -15.61
C ASP A 13 -6.93 13.46 -14.96
N VAL A 14 -6.07 12.75 -15.69
CA VAL A 14 -4.79 12.25 -15.18
C VAL A 14 -3.65 12.80 -16.02
N THR A 15 -2.63 13.37 -15.39
CA THR A 15 -1.41 13.85 -16.05
C THR A 15 -0.19 13.22 -15.40
N TYR A 16 0.70 12.69 -16.24
CA TYR A 16 1.96 12.11 -15.80
C TYR A 16 3.11 13.05 -16.14
N SER A 17 3.89 13.42 -15.14
CA SER A 17 5.18 14.09 -15.31
C SER A 17 6.32 13.15 -14.90
N LYS A 18 7.56 13.61 -15.02
CA LYS A 18 8.73 12.85 -14.52
C LYS A 18 8.60 12.52 -13.03
N ASP A 19 8.12 13.48 -12.24
CA ASP A 19 8.19 13.40 -10.78
C ASP A 19 6.84 13.09 -10.12
N PHE A 20 5.72 13.35 -10.80
CA PHE A 20 4.38 13.25 -10.22
C PHE A 20 3.32 12.65 -11.15
N ILE A 21 2.33 12.02 -10.53
CA ILE A 21 1.02 11.69 -11.11
C ILE A 21 0.02 12.69 -10.52
N GLU A 22 -0.64 13.48 -11.36
CA GLU A 22 -1.69 14.39 -10.95
C GLU A 22 -3.04 13.86 -11.41
N ALA A 23 -4.00 13.75 -10.48
CA ALA A 23 -5.33 13.19 -10.75
C ALA A 23 -6.42 14.14 -10.23
N LYS A 24 -7.33 14.54 -11.12
CA LYS A 24 -8.53 15.30 -10.77
C LYS A 24 -9.64 14.32 -10.40
N TYR A 25 -10.25 14.53 -9.23
CA TYR A 25 -11.30 13.67 -8.72
C TYR A 25 -12.45 14.51 -8.18
N THR A 26 -13.68 14.22 -8.62
CA THR A 26 -14.89 14.83 -8.06
C THR A 26 -15.47 13.89 -7.02
N TYR A 27 -15.33 14.25 -5.74
CA TYR A 27 -15.97 13.54 -4.64
C TYR A 27 -17.43 13.98 -4.53
N SER A 28 -18.34 13.09 -4.89
CA SER A 28 -19.79 13.31 -4.78
C SER A 28 -20.33 12.66 -3.51
N THR A 29 -21.04 13.44 -2.71
CA THR A 29 -21.64 13.02 -1.44
C THR A 29 -23.01 13.69 -1.26
N VAL A 30 -23.68 13.42 -0.14
CA VAL A 30 -24.94 14.04 0.23
C VAL A 30 -24.84 14.69 1.60
N HIS A 31 -25.36 15.90 1.74
CA HIS A 31 -25.56 16.55 3.02
C HIS A 31 -27.03 16.36 3.44
N VAL A 32 -27.24 15.75 4.61
CA VAL A 32 -28.59 15.45 5.13
C VAL A 32 -28.89 16.35 6.31
N CYS A 33 -29.99 17.10 6.26
CA CYS A 33 -30.47 17.91 7.37
C CYS A 33 -31.96 17.66 7.62
N LYS A 34 -32.39 17.79 8.89
CA LYS A 34 -33.80 17.74 9.26
C LYS A 34 -34.28 19.17 9.51
N GLU A 35 -35.19 19.65 8.67
CA GLU A 35 -35.77 21.00 8.74
C GLU A 35 -37.30 20.87 8.76
N ASN A 36 -37.97 21.43 9.77
CA ASN A 36 -39.43 21.37 9.93
C ASN A 36 -40.02 19.96 9.88
N GLY A 37 -39.32 18.98 10.47
CA GLY A 37 -39.75 17.57 10.46
C GLY A 37 -39.47 16.82 9.15
N VAL A 38 -39.08 17.52 8.09
CA VAL A 38 -38.74 16.93 6.78
C VAL A 38 -37.23 16.67 6.69
N THR A 39 -36.85 15.46 6.29
CA THR A 39 -35.46 15.13 5.96
C THR A 39 -35.13 15.66 4.57
N LYS A 40 -34.29 16.69 4.50
CA LYS A 40 -33.76 17.22 3.25
C LYS A 40 -32.41 16.57 2.95
N VAL A 41 -32.29 16.01 1.75
CA VAL A 41 -31.06 15.41 1.23
C VAL A 41 -30.56 16.31 0.09
N ARG A 42 -29.37 16.88 0.25
CA ARG A 42 -28.75 17.78 -0.72
C ARG A 42 -27.51 17.11 -1.32
N PRO A 43 -27.53 16.71 -2.60
CA PRO A 43 -26.32 16.26 -3.28
C PRO A 43 -25.29 17.39 -3.28
N CYS A 44 -24.03 17.06 -2.99
CA CYS A 44 -22.92 18.00 -2.97
C CYS A 44 -21.70 17.34 -3.60
N SER A 45 -20.92 18.11 -4.34
CA SER A 45 -19.69 17.62 -4.96
C SER A 45 -18.52 18.54 -4.62
N THR A 46 -17.39 17.95 -4.27
CA THR A 46 -16.13 18.66 -4.02
C THR A 46 -15.08 18.16 -4.99
N ARG A 47 -14.43 19.09 -5.70
CA ARG A 47 -13.33 18.75 -6.62
C ARG A 47 -12.01 18.73 -5.88
N PHE A 48 -11.30 17.63 -5.99
CA PHE A 48 -9.95 17.44 -5.48
C PHE A 48 -8.97 17.31 -6.64
N THR A 49 -7.75 17.80 -6.42
CA THR A 49 -6.60 17.48 -7.26
C THR A 49 -5.59 16.77 -6.37
N PHE A 50 -5.36 15.49 -6.64
CA PHE A 50 -4.36 14.69 -5.94
C PHE A 50 -3.05 14.74 -6.71
N ARG A 51 -1.94 14.88 -5.99
CA ARG A 51 -0.59 14.84 -6.55
C ARG A 51 0.22 13.76 -5.83
N THR A 52 0.57 12.71 -6.55
CA THR A 52 1.31 11.56 -6.03
C THR A 52 2.74 11.59 -6.55
N GLY A 53 3.73 11.57 -5.66
CA GLY A 53 5.14 11.48 -6.04
C GLY A 53 5.46 10.13 -6.67
N ARG A 54 6.24 10.15 -7.77
CA ARG A 54 6.66 8.93 -8.49
C ARG A 54 7.90 8.28 -7.89
N GLN A 55 8.73 9.04 -7.20
CA GLN A 55 9.92 8.52 -6.55
C GLN A 55 9.55 7.86 -5.23
N VAL A 56 9.85 6.56 -5.12
CA VAL A 56 9.67 5.80 -3.88
C VAL A 56 10.83 6.11 -2.93
N PRO A 57 10.59 6.65 -1.72
CA PRO A 57 11.65 7.04 -0.80
C PRO A 57 12.30 5.82 -0.15
N ARG A 58 13.51 6.03 0.42
CA ARG A 58 14.06 5.07 1.39
C ARG A 58 13.25 5.16 2.68
N LEU A 59 12.85 4.02 3.23
CA LEU A 59 12.02 3.95 4.42
C LEU A 59 12.76 3.32 5.60
N GLY A 60 12.94 4.08 6.67
CA GLY A 60 13.31 3.59 7.98
C GLY A 60 12.08 3.37 8.85
N LEU A 61 12.02 2.26 9.59
CA LEU A 61 10.96 1.94 10.52
C LEU A 61 11.54 1.70 11.92
N MET A 62 11.23 2.62 12.85
CA MET A 62 11.59 2.46 14.26
C MET A 62 10.46 1.76 15.01
N LEU A 63 10.72 0.56 15.55
CA LEU A 63 9.72 -0.24 16.25
C LEU A 63 9.91 -0.16 17.77
N VAL A 64 8.92 0.39 18.48
CA VAL A 64 8.82 0.23 19.94
C VAL A 64 8.36 -1.20 20.23
N GLY A 65 9.09 -1.92 21.07
CA GLY A 65 8.84 -3.35 21.29
C GLY A 65 9.38 -4.25 20.17
N TRP A 66 10.46 -3.82 19.48
CA TRP A 66 11.09 -4.58 18.41
C TRP A 66 11.46 -6.03 18.79
N GLY A 67 11.88 -6.25 20.04
CA GLY A 67 12.20 -7.58 20.57
C GLY A 67 11.00 -8.47 20.90
N GLY A 68 9.76 -7.96 20.81
CA GLY A 68 8.55 -8.74 21.05
C GLY A 68 8.19 -9.65 19.88
N ASN A 69 7.13 -10.46 20.05
CA ASN A 69 6.69 -11.44 19.04
C ASN A 69 6.46 -10.81 17.66
N ASN A 70 5.77 -9.66 17.59
CA ASN A 70 5.47 -9.01 16.32
C ASN A 70 6.72 -8.38 15.70
N GLY A 71 7.57 -7.72 16.50
CA GLY A 71 8.77 -7.05 16.03
C GLY A 71 9.81 -8.03 15.49
N THR A 72 10.03 -9.15 16.18
CA THR A 72 10.92 -10.22 15.71
C THR A 72 10.33 -10.92 14.48
N THR A 73 9.02 -11.20 14.45
CA THR A 73 8.36 -11.84 13.30
C THR A 73 8.40 -10.98 12.04
N VAL A 74 8.08 -9.68 12.12
CA VAL A 74 8.12 -8.80 10.94
C VAL A 74 9.54 -8.65 10.41
N THR A 75 10.52 -8.56 11.31
CA THR A 75 11.94 -8.47 10.94
C THR A 75 12.40 -9.76 10.26
N ALA A 76 12.08 -10.92 10.83
CA ALA A 76 12.39 -12.21 10.25
C ALA A 76 11.71 -12.41 8.88
N ALA A 77 10.43 -12.03 8.74
CA ALA A 77 9.70 -12.10 7.49
C ALA A 77 10.36 -11.24 6.40
N VAL A 78 10.77 -10.01 6.72
CA VAL A 78 11.46 -9.15 5.76
C VAL A 78 12.83 -9.68 5.38
N LEU A 79 13.64 -10.10 6.35
CA LEU A 79 14.97 -10.66 6.06
C LEU A 79 14.87 -11.94 5.23
N ALA A 80 13.93 -12.83 5.56
CA ALA A 80 13.74 -14.07 4.82
C ALA A 80 13.31 -13.82 3.38
N ASN A 81 12.40 -12.87 3.12
CA ASN A 81 12.00 -12.50 1.76
C ASN A 81 13.12 -11.79 1.00
N ARG A 82 13.85 -10.87 1.64
CA ARG A 82 14.99 -10.14 1.04
C ARG A 82 16.10 -11.10 0.61
N LEU A 83 16.42 -12.09 1.44
CA LEU A 83 17.46 -13.08 1.18
C LEU A 83 16.97 -14.28 0.34
N GLY A 84 15.69 -14.31 -0.05
CA GLY A 84 15.13 -15.39 -0.84
C GLY A 84 15.14 -16.76 -0.13
N LEU A 85 15.02 -16.77 1.20
CA LEU A 85 15.16 -17.98 2.00
C LEU A 85 14.06 -19.01 1.72
N SER A 86 14.42 -20.27 1.94
CA SER A 86 13.52 -21.41 1.88
C SER A 86 13.94 -22.46 2.90
N TRP A 87 12.99 -23.21 3.44
CA TRP A 87 13.25 -24.23 4.46
C TRP A 87 12.39 -25.47 4.22
N MET A 88 12.85 -26.61 4.73
CA MET A 88 12.09 -27.86 4.68
C MET A 88 11.08 -27.91 5.83
N THR A 89 9.87 -28.39 5.54
CA THR A 89 8.87 -28.77 6.54
C THR A 89 8.43 -30.21 6.30
N LYS A 90 7.61 -30.76 7.21
CA LYS A 90 6.99 -32.09 7.03
C LYS A 90 6.19 -32.21 5.73
N THR A 91 5.72 -31.09 5.16
CA THR A 91 4.91 -31.04 3.93
C THR A 91 5.72 -30.54 2.72
N GLY A 92 7.04 -30.54 2.82
CA GLY A 92 7.96 -30.16 1.73
C GLY A 92 8.61 -28.80 1.91
N ARG A 93 9.26 -28.32 0.85
CA ARG A 93 9.99 -27.05 0.87
C ARG A 93 9.02 -25.87 0.86
N LYS A 94 9.24 -24.90 1.75
CA LYS A 94 8.55 -23.60 1.77
C LYS A 94 9.52 -22.49 1.40
N LYS A 95 9.03 -21.49 0.67
CA LYS A 95 9.76 -20.26 0.33
C LYS A 95 9.17 -19.09 1.11
N ALA A 96 10.03 -18.18 1.57
CA ALA A 96 9.60 -16.92 2.17
C ALA A 96 8.64 -16.18 1.23
N ASN A 97 7.57 -15.64 1.81
CA ASN A 97 6.54 -14.88 1.10
C ASN A 97 5.92 -13.85 2.06
N TYR A 98 5.03 -13.01 1.54
CA TYR A 98 4.25 -12.02 2.30
C TYR A 98 2.75 -12.36 2.31
N TYR A 99 2.38 -13.63 2.31
CA TYR A 99 0.98 -14.02 2.42
C TYR A 99 0.37 -13.48 3.72
N GLY A 100 -0.87 -13.00 3.62
CA GLY A 100 -1.55 -12.25 4.68
C GLY A 100 -1.34 -10.73 4.60
N SER A 101 -0.40 -10.22 3.78
CA SER A 101 -0.31 -8.79 3.49
C SER A 101 -1.26 -8.41 2.36
N LEU A 102 -2.22 -7.53 2.62
CA LEU A 102 -3.10 -6.99 1.57
C LEU A 102 -2.28 -6.34 0.45
N LEU A 103 -1.30 -5.50 0.78
CA LEU A 103 -0.52 -4.79 -0.23
C LEU A 103 0.34 -5.73 -1.10
N GLN A 104 0.92 -6.79 -0.52
CA GLN A 104 1.85 -7.66 -1.25
C GLN A 104 1.22 -8.92 -1.86
N ALA A 105 0.09 -9.37 -1.35
CA ALA A 105 -0.51 -10.67 -1.71
C ALA A 105 -1.96 -10.56 -2.21
N SER A 106 -2.46 -9.35 -2.49
CA SER A 106 -3.78 -9.15 -3.10
C SER A 106 -3.71 -8.48 -4.46
N THR A 107 -4.84 -8.52 -5.16
CA THR A 107 -5.05 -7.91 -6.46
C THR A 107 -6.26 -6.97 -6.43
N VAL A 108 -6.30 -6.03 -7.37
CA VAL A 108 -7.42 -5.12 -7.60
C VAL A 108 -7.88 -5.26 -9.05
N CYS A 109 -9.20 -5.31 -9.25
CA CYS A 109 -9.80 -5.30 -10.59
C CYS A 109 -9.68 -3.89 -11.18
N LEU A 110 -9.02 -3.77 -12.33
CA LEU A 110 -8.97 -2.53 -13.09
C LEU A 110 -10.24 -2.30 -13.92
N GLY A 111 -10.91 -3.38 -14.30
CA GLY A 111 -12.11 -3.36 -15.13
C GLY A 111 -12.17 -4.59 -16.04
N THR A 112 -13.11 -4.58 -16.98
CA THR A 112 -13.36 -5.70 -17.90
C THR A 112 -12.62 -5.49 -19.21
N GLY A 113 -11.78 -6.45 -19.59
CA GLY A 113 -11.09 -6.52 -20.88
C GLY A 113 -11.78 -7.48 -21.87
N PRO A 114 -11.22 -7.64 -23.09
CA PRO A 114 -11.82 -8.48 -24.14
C PRO A 114 -12.01 -9.95 -23.74
N THR A 115 -11.21 -10.46 -22.80
CA THR A 115 -11.22 -11.85 -22.34
C THR A 115 -11.79 -12.02 -20.92
N GLY A 116 -12.33 -10.95 -20.32
CA GLY A 116 -12.82 -10.92 -18.93
C GLY A 116 -12.11 -9.88 -18.07
N ASP A 117 -12.34 -9.95 -16.76
CA ASP A 117 -11.84 -8.97 -15.80
C ASP A 117 -10.31 -8.99 -15.67
N VAL A 118 -9.73 -7.79 -15.68
CA VAL A 118 -8.28 -7.56 -15.61
C VAL A 118 -7.91 -7.17 -14.19
N TYR A 119 -7.02 -7.94 -13.57
CA TYR A 119 -6.55 -7.71 -12.21
C TYR A 119 -5.06 -7.38 -12.21
N VAL A 120 -4.67 -6.44 -11.36
CA VAL A 120 -3.27 -6.10 -11.09
C VAL A 120 -2.93 -6.28 -9.62
N PRO A 121 -1.66 -6.56 -9.26
CA PRO A 121 -1.24 -6.55 -7.85
C PRO A 121 -1.56 -5.21 -7.19
N PHE A 122 -2.06 -5.23 -5.95
CA PHE A 122 -2.45 -4.00 -5.24
C PHE A 122 -1.27 -3.00 -5.15
N ARG A 123 -0.07 -3.49 -4.82
CA ARG A 123 1.16 -2.69 -4.74
C ARG A 123 1.58 -2.02 -6.05
N ASP A 124 1.03 -2.43 -7.18
CA ASP A 124 1.36 -1.88 -8.50
C ASP A 124 0.43 -0.72 -8.90
N LEU A 125 -0.61 -0.41 -8.10
CA LEU A 125 -1.55 0.67 -8.39
C LEU A 125 -0.90 2.06 -8.35
N LEU A 126 0.02 2.26 -7.40
CA LEU A 126 0.77 3.50 -7.24
C LEU A 126 2.21 3.18 -6.81
N PRO A 127 3.16 4.11 -7.00
CA PRO A 127 4.52 3.95 -6.50
C PRO A 127 4.54 3.74 -4.98
N MET A 128 4.96 2.56 -4.54
CA MET A 128 4.97 2.16 -3.12
C MET A 128 6.31 1.51 -2.73
N VAL A 129 6.67 1.65 -1.45
CA VAL A 129 7.85 0.98 -0.87
C VAL A 129 7.61 -0.52 -0.81
N HIS A 130 8.58 -1.31 -1.30
CA HIS A 130 8.56 -2.76 -1.11
C HIS A 130 9.03 -3.10 0.31
N PRO A 131 8.43 -4.07 1.03
CA PRO A 131 8.86 -4.41 2.40
C PRO A 131 10.33 -4.83 2.51
N ASN A 132 10.87 -5.46 1.47
CA ASN A 132 12.32 -5.76 1.37
C ASN A 132 13.21 -4.50 1.41
N ASP A 133 12.70 -3.29 1.20
CA ASP A 133 13.50 -2.06 1.20
C ASP A 133 13.39 -1.29 2.54
N ILE A 134 12.61 -1.82 3.49
CA ILE A 134 12.46 -1.24 4.82
C ILE A 134 13.72 -1.52 5.64
N VAL A 135 14.26 -0.47 6.26
CA VAL A 135 15.33 -0.57 7.25
C VAL A 135 14.70 -0.52 8.63
N PHE A 136 14.89 -1.58 9.42
CA PHE A 136 14.38 -1.64 10.79
C PHE A 136 15.41 -1.09 11.76
N ASP A 137 14.93 -0.33 12.75
CA ASP A 137 15.71 0.14 13.88
C ASP A 137 14.82 0.12 15.14
N ALA A 138 15.43 0.27 16.32
CA ALA A 138 14.72 0.34 17.58
C ALA A 138 15.31 1.44 18.47
N PRO A 139 14.45 2.19 19.20
CA PRO A 139 14.97 3.07 20.24
C PRO A 139 15.67 2.21 21.31
N ALA A 140 16.92 2.58 21.63
CA ALA A 140 17.69 1.97 22.71
C ALA A 140 17.03 2.29 24.06
N LEU A 141 16.10 1.45 24.50
CA LEU A 141 15.70 1.40 25.91
C LEU A 141 16.79 0.64 26.67
N HIS A 142 17.87 1.35 27.01
CA HIS A 142 18.73 0.92 28.10
C HIS A 142 17.92 1.08 29.40
N LEU A 143 17.11 0.07 29.72
CA LEU A 143 16.46 -0.03 31.01
C LEU A 143 17.54 -0.42 32.02
N HIS A 144 18.13 0.59 32.68
CA HIS A 144 18.79 0.34 33.95
C HIS A 144 17.75 -0.28 34.90
N PRO A 145 18.01 -1.47 35.46
CA PRO A 145 17.15 -2.00 36.52
C PRO A 145 17.28 -1.07 37.72
N ARG A 146 16.14 -0.57 38.20
CA ARG A 146 16.03 0.01 39.56
C ARG A 146 15.90 -1.13 40.56
#